data_AF-U9TYF7-F1
#
_entry.id   AF-U9TYF7-F1
#
_cell.length_a   1.000
_cell.length_b   1.000
_cell.length_c   1.000
_cell.angle_alpha   90.00
_cell.angle_beta   90.00
_cell.angle_gamma   90.00
#
_symmetry.space_group_name_H-M   'P 1'
#
loop_
_entity.id
_entity.type
_entity.pdbx_description
1 polymer ?
#
loop_
_entity_poly.entity_id
_entity_poly.type
_entity_poly.pdbx_seq_one_letter_code
_entity_poly.pdbx_strand_id
1 'polypeptide(L)'
;MYEVISGLPPYHDINHDENLAIKICQGLRPRFKFKVPQIIVQLIKRCLDANQLKRTTAEGIIDILHKWQNVSNIKLESQIKEADEINKNSPNNIPLTSLSFKTHSGASYTSRLLNFNNLPEQKNSNDYYEQNDNIISKEFSESLQIDLY
;
A
#
# COMPACT_ATOMS: atom_id res chain seq x y z
N MET A 1 5.64 -6.43 1.35
CA MET A 1 5.54 -5.61 0.13
C MET A 1 5.37 -4.13 0.45
N TYR A 2 4.29 -3.72 1.16
CA TYR A 2 4.07 -2.31 1.51
C TYR A 2 5.30 -1.68 2.19
N GLU A 3 5.73 -2.23 3.33
CA GLU A 3 6.85 -1.71 4.12
C GLU A 3 8.16 -1.62 3.34
N VAL A 4 8.45 -2.63 2.50
CA VAL A 4 9.65 -2.65 1.65
C VAL A 4 9.63 -1.50 0.63
N ILE A 5 8.46 -1.17 0.09
CA ILE A 5 8.30 -0.13 -0.93
C ILE A 5 8.22 1.25 -0.28
N SER A 6 7.43 1.40 0.80
CA SER A 6 7.16 2.68 1.46
C SER A 6 8.22 3.09 2.48
N GLY A 7 9.02 2.14 2.98
CA GLY A 7 9.88 2.34 4.15
C GLY A 7 9.10 2.49 5.47
N LEU A 8 7.78 2.24 5.46
CA LEU A 8 6.88 2.48 6.60
C LEU A 8 6.11 1.22 6.96
N PRO A 9 6.03 0.87 8.25
CA PRO A 9 5.09 -0.12 8.69
C PRO A 9 3.65 0.30 8.34
N PRO A 10 2.79 -0.63 7.89
CA PRO A 10 1.41 -0.32 7.60
C PRO A 10 0.74 0.21 8.88
N TYR A 11 -0.02 1.29 8.74
CA TYR A 11 -0.82 1.88 9.82
C TYR A 11 -0.01 2.39 11.03
N HIS A 12 1.27 2.75 10.85
CA HIS A 12 2.16 3.19 11.94
C HIS A 12 1.69 4.41 12.71
N ASP A 13 0.91 5.28 12.09
CA ASP A 13 0.42 6.53 12.63
C ASP A 13 -0.92 6.41 13.35
N ILE A 14 -1.51 5.21 13.42
CA ILE A 14 -2.83 4.98 14.01
C ILE A 14 -2.83 3.88 15.08
N ASN A 15 -3.83 3.91 15.96
CA ASN A 15 -3.99 2.91 16.99
C ASN A 15 -4.35 1.53 16.41
N HIS A 16 -3.72 0.45 16.91
CA HIS A 16 -4.03 -0.91 16.48
C HIS A 16 -5.16 -1.49 17.35
N ASP A 17 -6.36 -0.92 17.27
CA ASP A 17 -7.53 -1.35 18.04
C ASP A 17 -8.59 -2.04 17.17
N GLU A 18 -9.73 -2.36 17.78
CA GLU A 18 -10.88 -2.99 17.13
C GLU A 18 -11.42 -2.12 15.97
N ASN A 19 -11.36 -0.80 16.09
CA ASN A 19 -11.82 0.11 15.04
C ASN A 19 -10.96 -0.03 13.79
N LEU A 20 -9.64 -0.13 13.94
CA LEU A 20 -8.76 -0.40 12.80
C LEU A 20 -9.06 -1.78 12.18
N ALA A 21 -9.27 -2.81 13.01
CA ALA A 21 -9.63 -4.14 12.52
C ALA A 21 -10.93 -4.12 11.69
N ILE A 22 -11.97 -3.43 12.18
CA ILE A 22 -13.24 -3.24 11.45
C ILE A 22 -13.01 -2.54 10.11
N LYS A 23 -12.24 -1.44 10.09
CA LYS A 23 -11.92 -0.71 8.85
C LYS A 23 -11.20 -1.62 7.84
N ILE A 24 -10.27 -2.46 8.29
CA ILE A 24 -9.56 -3.43 7.43
C ILE A 24 -10.53 -4.47 6.86
N CYS A 25 -11.43 -5.02 7.70
CA CYS A 25 -12.47 -5.92 7.21
C CYS A 25 -13.40 -5.24 6.20
N GLN A 26 -13.68 -3.96 6.37
CA GLN A 26 -14.49 -3.16 5.43
C GLN A 26 -13.71 -2.68 4.18
N GLY A 27 -12.48 -3.14 3.99
CA GLY A 27 -11.72 -2.91 2.76
C GLY A 27 -10.68 -1.80 2.84
N LEU A 28 -10.38 -1.26 4.03
CA LEU A 28 -9.21 -0.41 4.20
C LEU A 28 -7.93 -1.21 3.89
N ARG A 29 -7.07 -0.62 3.05
CA ARG A 29 -5.77 -1.19 2.67
C ARG A 29 -4.70 -0.11 2.74
N PRO A 30 -3.43 -0.47 2.99
CA PRO A 30 -2.33 0.49 2.98
C PRO A 30 -2.26 1.25 1.65
N ARG A 31 -2.00 2.56 1.73
CA ARG A 31 -1.86 3.44 0.57
C ARG A 31 -0.44 4.01 0.51
N PHE A 32 0.09 4.10 -0.69
CA PHE A 32 1.34 4.79 -0.98
C PHE A 32 1.08 6.30 -1.07
N LYS A 33 2.13 7.11 -0.89
CA LYS A 33 2.07 8.58 -1.06
C LYS A 33 2.81 9.04 -2.33
N PHE A 34 3.22 8.07 -3.14
CA PHE A 34 4.03 8.25 -4.33
C PHE A 34 3.64 7.19 -5.36
N LYS A 35 4.01 7.40 -6.62
CA LYS A 35 3.71 6.49 -7.72
C LYS A 35 4.48 5.18 -7.52
N VAL A 36 3.75 4.07 -7.56
CA VAL A 36 4.31 2.71 -7.55
C VAL A 36 4.06 2.07 -8.92
N PRO A 37 5.03 1.31 -9.48
CA PRO A 37 4.82 0.58 -10.73
C PRO A 37 3.54 -0.25 -10.69
N GLN A 38 2.71 -0.10 -11.71
CA GLN A 38 1.36 -0.68 -11.73
C GLN A 38 1.37 -2.21 -11.62
N ILE A 39 2.39 -2.87 -12.17
CA ILE A 39 2.57 -4.32 -12.06
C ILE A 39 2.79 -4.77 -10.61
N ILE A 40 3.45 -3.94 -9.79
CA ILE A 40 3.64 -4.18 -8.36
C ILE A 40 2.33 -3.95 -7.59
N VAL A 41 1.60 -2.87 -7.92
CA VAL A 41 0.27 -2.58 -7.36
C VAL A 41 -0.69 -3.75 -7.60
N GLN A 42 -0.70 -4.31 -8.80
CA GLN A 42 -1.52 -5.48 -9.14
C GLN A 42 -1.16 -6.72 -8.30
N LEU A 43 0.13 -6.96 -8.05
CA LEU A 43 0.57 -8.05 -7.17
C LEU A 43 0.09 -7.83 -5.72
N ILE A 44 0.23 -6.62 -5.20
CA ILE A 44 -0.27 -6.26 -3.85
C ILE A 44 -1.79 -6.45 -3.77
N LYS A 45 -2.54 -5.98 -4.78
CA LYS A 45 -4.00 -6.13 -4.88
C LYS A 45 -4.43 -7.60 -4.85
N ARG A 46 -3.70 -8.51 -5.50
CA ARG A 46 -3.97 -9.95 -5.44
C ARG A 46 -3.66 -10.52 -4.05
N CYS A 47 -2.55 -10.13 -3.43
CA CYS A 47 -2.17 -10.62 -2.10
C CYS A 47 -3.19 -10.20 -1.01
N LEU A 48 -3.84 -9.04 -1.18
CA LEU A 48 -4.75 -8.45 -0.20
C LEU A 48 -6.25 -8.65 -0.52
N ASP A 49 -6.57 -9.49 -1.51
CA ASP A 49 -7.94 -9.77 -1.92
C ASP A 49 -8.71 -10.48 -0.80
N ALA A 50 -9.90 -9.97 -0.46
CA ALA A 50 -10.78 -10.59 0.54
C ALA A 50 -11.15 -12.04 0.15
N ASN A 51 -11.37 -12.30 -1.14
CA ASN A 51 -11.64 -13.64 -1.63
C ASN A 51 -10.36 -14.48 -1.65
N GLN A 52 -10.31 -15.50 -0.79
CA GLN A 52 -9.17 -16.38 -0.64
C GLN A 52 -8.76 -17.09 -1.95
N LEU A 53 -9.72 -17.41 -2.83
CA LEU A 53 -9.44 -18.05 -4.12
C LEU A 53 -8.73 -17.11 -5.11
N LYS A 54 -8.85 -15.79 -4.92
CA LYS A 54 -8.17 -14.78 -5.73
C LYS A 54 -6.80 -14.40 -5.19
N ARG A 55 -6.48 -14.79 -3.94
CA ARG A 55 -5.18 -14.52 -3.34
C ARG A 55 -4.10 -15.34 -4.02
N THR A 56 -2.99 -14.69 -4.38
CA THR A 56 -1.82 -15.38 -4.89
C THR A 56 -1.18 -16.20 -3.77
N THR A 57 -0.81 -17.44 -4.08
CA THR A 57 -0.09 -18.32 -3.15
C THR A 57 1.34 -17.82 -2.93
N ALA A 58 1.99 -18.24 -1.84
CA ALA A 58 3.39 -17.92 -1.60
C ALA A 58 4.30 -18.39 -2.75
N GLU A 59 4.06 -19.61 -3.25
CA GLU A 59 4.75 -20.17 -4.42
C GLU A 59 4.54 -19.30 -5.66
N GLY A 60 3.30 -18.91 -5.96
CA GLY A 60 3.01 -18.03 -7.10
C GLY A 60 3.66 -16.64 -6.98
N ILE A 61 3.82 -16.11 -5.77
CA ILE A 61 4.58 -14.87 -5.54
C ILE A 61 6.06 -15.09 -5.87
N ILE A 62 6.66 -16.20 -5.41
CA ILE A 62 8.06 -16.54 -5.70
C ILE A 62 8.29 -16.63 -7.22
N ASP A 63 7.42 -17.31 -7.95
CA ASP A 63 7.53 -17.43 -9.41
C ASP A 63 7.46 -16.07 -10.12
N ILE A 64 6.56 -15.20 -9.68
CA ILE A 64 6.45 -13.83 -10.22
C ILE A 64 7.75 -13.05 -9.97
N LEU A 65 8.30 -13.12 -8.74
CA LEU A 65 9.53 -12.42 -8.38
C LEU A 65 10.74 -12.97 -9.13
N HIS A 66 10.88 -14.29 -9.25
CA HIS A 66 11.94 -14.92 -10.05
C HIS A 66 11.85 -14.52 -11.52
N LYS A 67 10.65 -14.44 -12.09
CA LYS A 67 10.46 -13.96 -13.46
C LYS A 67 10.91 -12.51 -13.62
N TRP A 68 10.63 -11.65 -12.65
CA TRP A 68 11.08 -10.25 -12.68
C TRP A 68 12.60 -10.11 -12.55
N GLN A 69 13.24 -11.01 -11.80
CA GLN A 69 14.69 -10.99 -11.59
C GLN A 69 15.46 -11.58 -12.78
N ASN A 70 14.99 -12.69 -13.36
CA ASN A 70 15.76 -13.48 -14.32
C ASN A 70 15.43 -13.20 -15.79
N VAL A 71 14.27 -12.58 -16.06
CA VAL A 71 13.84 -12.22 -17.41
C VAL A 71 13.76 -10.71 -17.47
N SER A 72 14.41 -10.08 -18.46
CA SER A 72 14.22 -8.65 -18.69
C SER A 72 12.74 -8.39 -18.91
N ASN A 73 12.15 -7.72 -17.92
CA ASN A 73 10.75 -7.39 -17.92
C ASN A 73 10.64 -5.93 -18.32
N ILE A 74 10.71 -5.70 -19.64
CA ILE A 74 10.65 -4.37 -20.26
C ILE A 74 9.50 -3.54 -19.69
N LYS A 75 8.35 -4.19 -19.42
CA LYS A 75 7.17 -3.52 -18.85
C LYS A 75 7.38 -3.08 -17.40
N LEU A 76 8.01 -3.91 -16.57
CA LEU A 76 8.36 -3.53 -15.19
C LEU A 76 9.39 -2.40 -15.21
N GLU A 77 10.44 -2.54 -16.02
CA GLU A 77 11.49 -1.53 -16.17
C GLU A 77 10.95 -0.18 -16.64
N SER A 78 10.04 -0.18 -17.62
CA SER A 78 9.42 1.05 -18.12
C SER A 78 8.54 1.72 -17.04
N GLN A 79 7.77 0.94 -16.29
CA GLN A 79 6.93 1.46 -15.19
C GLN A 79 7.75 1.96 -14.00
N ILE A 80 8.92 1.36 -13.73
CA ILE A 80 9.86 1.87 -12.71
C ILE A 80 10.38 3.24 -13.15
N LYS A 81 10.86 3.38 -14.39
CA LYS A 81 11.35 4.66 -14.91
C LYS A 81 10.29 5.75 -14.86
N GLU A 82 9.08 5.44 -15.32
CA GLU A 82 7.93 6.36 -15.27
C GLU A 82 7.62 6.79 -13.83
N ALA A 83 7.52 5.84 -12.89
CA ALA A 83 7.26 6.14 -11.49
C ALA A 83 8.37 7.01 -10.88
N ASP A 84 9.64 6.72 -11.17
CA ASP A 84 10.78 7.49 -10.69
C ASP A 84 10.79 8.91 -11.24
N GLU A 85 10.46 9.12 -12.51
CA GLU A 85 10.36 10.46 -13.12
C GLU A 85 9.22 11.27 -12.49
N ILE A 86 8.04 10.67 -12.31
CA ILE A 86 6.90 11.32 -11.65
C ILE A 86 7.25 11.68 -10.21
N ASN A 87 7.83 10.73 -9.47
CA ASN A 87 8.16 10.93 -8.08
C ASN A 87 9.23 12.02 -7.93
N LYS A 88 10.31 12.03 -8.72
CA LYS A 88 11.34 13.09 -8.71
C LYS A 88 10.80 14.51 -8.88
N ASN A 89 9.74 14.67 -9.67
CA ASN A 89 9.11 15.96 -9.92
C ASN A 89 8.03 16.33 -8.89
N SER A 90 7.73 15.44 -7.93
CA SER A 90 6.75 15.69 -6.87
C SER A 90 7.35 16.52 -5.73
N PRO A 91 6.66 17.57 -5.25
CA PRO A 91 7.09 18.38 -4.11
C PRO A 91 7.14 17.60 -2.78
N ASN A 92 6.57 16.40 -2.74
CA ASN A 92 6.51 15.54 -1.54
C ASN A 92 7.61 14.48 -1.49
N ASN A 93 8.73 14.71 -2.19
CA ASN A 93 9.89 13.82 -2.14
C ASN A 93 10.53 13.84 -0.76
N ILE A 94 10.00 13.00 0.13
CA ILE A 94 10.68 12.61 1.35
C ILE A 94 11.67 11.51 0.95
N PRO A 95 12.99 11.73 1.05
CA PRO A 95 13.97 10.67 0.81
C PRO A 95 13.66 9.49 1.73
N LEU A 96 13.58 8.27 1.18
CA LEU A 96 13.36 7.03 1.96
C LEU A 96 14.35 6.90 3.13
N THR A 97 15.54 7.49 3.00
CA THR A 97 16.62 7.50 3.99
C THR A 97 16.42 8.47 5.16
N SER A 98 15.44 9.39 5.10
CA SER A 98 15.16 10.34 6.19
C SER A 98 13.90 9.99 7.00
N LEU A 99 13.34 8.78 6.85
CA LEU A 99 12.09 8.39 7.48
C LEU A 99 12.29 8.08 8.98
N SER A 100 12.37 9.13 9.80
CA SER A 100 11.97 9.01 11.21
C SER A 100 10.45 9.03 11.26
N PHE A 101 9.81 7.87 11.20
CA PHE A 101 8.36 7.80 11.39
C PHE A 101 8.02 7.75 12.88
N LYS A 102 6.99 8.50 13.26
CA LYS A 102 6.47 8.45 14.62
C LYS A 102 5.41 7.37 14.68
N THR A 103 5.68 6.31 15.43
CA THR A 103 4.70 5.27 15.70
C THR A 103 3.69 5.77 16.72
N HIS A 104 2.40 5.55 16.45
CA HIS A 104 1.34 5.78 17.43
C HIS A 104 1.59 4.90 18.66
N SER A 105 1.40 5.42 19.87
CA SER A 105 1.72 4.69 21.11
C SER A 105 0.95 3.38 21.27
N GLY A 106 -0.23 3.27 20.67
CA GLY A 106 -1.04 2.05 20.60
C GLY A 106 -0.87 1.21 19.33
N ALA A 107 0.08 1.54 18.45
CA ALA A 107 0.47 0.66 17.36
C ALA A 107 1.42 -0.43 17.87
N SER A 108 1.15 -1.67 17.49
CA SER A 108 1.92 -2.85 17.89
C SER A 108 2.27 -3.69 16.67
N TYR A 109 3.56 -3.95 16.48
CA TYR A 109 4.12 -4.77 15.39
C TYR A 109 4.64 -6.13 15.86
N THR A 110 4.59 -6.38 17.16
CA THR A 110 4.85 -7.70 17.74
C THR A 110 3.55 -8.50 17.84
N SER A 111 3.68 -9.83 17.85
CA SER A 111 2.56 -10.73 18.03
C SER A 111 1.83 -10.47 19.34
N ARG A 112 0.49 -10.47 19.30
CA ARG A 112 -0.40 -10.36 20.46
C ARG A 112 -1.76 -10.96 20.14
N LEU A 113 -2.50 -11.36 21.17
CA LEU A 113 -3.87 -11.81 21.02
C LEU A 113 -4.77 -10.64 20.61
N LEU A 114 -5.54 -10.83 19.54
CA LEU A 114 -6.61 -9.91 19.12
C LEU A 114 -7.94 -10.47 19.61
N ASN A 115 -8.45 -9.93 20.72
CA ASN A 115 -9.74 -10.32 21.28
C ASN A 115 -10.86 -9.39 20.78
N PHE A 116 -11.02 -9.32 19.46
CA PHE A 116 -12.08 -8.54 18.82
C PHE A 116 -13.24 -9.47 18.49
N ASN A 117 -14.40 -9.22 19.09
CA ASN A 117 -15.59 -10.03 18.88
C ASN A 117 -16.43 -9.41 17.77
N ASN A 118 -17.04 -10.23 16.91
CA ASN A 118 -17.99 -9.77 15.88
C ASN A 118 -17.39 -8.86 14.78
N LEU A 119 -16.16 -9.13 14.32
CA LEU A 119 -15.63 -8.45 13.14
C LEU A 119 -16.53 -8.71 11.91
N PRO A 120 -16.77 -7.70 11.05
CA PRO A 120 -17.58 -7.89 9.85
C PRO A 120 -16.85 -8.79 8.85
N GLU A 121 -17.61 -9.37 7.92
CA GLU A 121 -17.05 -10.11 6.80
C GLU A 121 -16.08 -9.25 5.99
N GLN A 122 -14.96 -9.84 5.59
CA GLN A 122 -13.95 -9.15 4.80
C GLN A 122 -14.47 -8.81 3.41
N LYS A 123 -14.28 -7.56 2.99
CA LYS A 123 -14.68 -7.07 1.67
C LYS A 123 -13.53 -6.31 1.02
N ASN A 124 -13.54 -6.28 -0.30
CA ASN A 124 -12.67 -5.41 -1.08
C ASN A 124 -13.35 -4.05 -1.22
N SER A 125 -12.60 -2.96 -1.03
CA SER A 125 -13.10 -1.61 -1.29
C SER A 125 -13.02 -1.30 -2.78
N ASN A 126 -14.13 -0.86 -3.40
CA ASN A 126 -14.15 -0.48 -4.82
C ASN A 126 -13.13 0.63 -5.13
N ASP A 127 -12.99 1.62 -4.23
CA ASP A 127 -12.05 2.74 -4.36
C ASP A 127 -10.59 2.26 -4.48
N TYR A 128 -10.21 1.24 -3.71
CA TYR A 128 -8.85 0.68 -3.77
C TYR A 128 -8.54 -0.02 -5.11
N TYR A 129 -9.55 -0.61 -5.75
CA TYR A 129 -9.36 -1.34 -7.01
C TYR A 129 -9.58 -0.49 -8.26
N GLU A 130 -10.46 0.53 -8.21
CA GLU A 130 -10.78 1.44 -9.31
C GLU A 130 -9.71 2.51 -9.55
N GLN A 131 -9.06 3.02 -8.50
CA GLN A 131 -7.93 3.93 -8.64
C GLN A 131 -6.67 3.15 -9.04
N ASN A 132 -6.56 2.83 -10.34
CA ASN A 132 -5.37 2.19 -10.90
C ASN A 132 -4.20 3.15 -11.12
N ASP A 133 -4.42 4.46 -11.08
CA ASP A 133 -3.38 5.42 -11.46
C ASP A 133 -2.90 6.36 -10.37
N ASN A 134 -3.63 6.53 -9.28
CA ASN A 134 -3.22 7.39 -8.18
C ASN A 134 -3.58 6.73 -6.85
N ILE A 135 -2.66 5.94 -6.30
CA ILE A 135 -2.62 5.79 -4.83
C ILE A 135 -2.00 7.08 -4.29
N ILE A 136 -2.72 8.18 -4.47
CA ILE A 136 -2.53 9.46 -3.81
C ILE A 136 -3.88 9.66 -3.15
N SER A 137 -3.93 9.75 -1.82
CA SER A 137 -5.21 9.91 -1.13
C SER A 137 -5.96 11.12 -1.69
N LYS A 138 -7.29 11.03 -1.80
CA LYS A 138 -8.13 12.16 -2.17
C LYS A 138 -7.88 13.38 -1.25
N GLU A 139 -7.53 13.13 0.01
CA GLU A 139 -7.04 14.13 0.97
C GLU A 139 -5.78 14.89 0.52
N PHE A 140 -4.92 14.30 -0.32
CA PHE A 140 -3.74 14.95 -0.89
C PHE A 140 -4.07 15.82 -2.12
N SER A 141 -5.22 15.57 -2.77
CA SER A 141 -5.70 16.39 -3.88
C SER A 141 -6.32 17.70 -3.39
N GLU A 142 -6.92 17.69 -2.19
CA GLU A 142 -7.56 18.86 -1.59
C GLU A 142 -6.53 19.82 -0.94
N SER A 143 -5.40 19.32 -0.47
CA SER A 143 -4.31 20.16 0.05
C SER A 143 -3.56 20.97 -1.01
N LEU A 144 -3.75 20.67 -2.30
CA LEU A 144 -3.18 21.43 -3.42
C LEU A 144 -4.04 22.64 -3.85
N GLN A 145 -5.26 22.77 -3.32
CA GLN A 145 -6.18 23.86 -3.68
C GLN A 145 -6.11 25.07 -2.73
N ILE A 146 -5.36 24.99 -1.63
CA ILE A 146 -5.43 26.01 -0.57
C ILE A 146 -4.46 27.18 -0.78
N ASP A 147 -3.47 27.08 -1.68
CA ASP A 147 -2.44 28.13 -1.85
C ASP A 147 -2.62 29.02 -3.09
N LEU A 148 -3.86 29.33 -3.46
CA LEU A 148 -4.16 30.38 -4.46
C LEU A 148 -5.03 31.49 -3.86
N TYR A 149 -4.42 32.34 -3.03
CA TYR A 149 -4.83 33.73 -2.82
C TYR A 149 -3.61 34.64 -2.62
#